data_AF-A0A7X2MH48-F1
#
_entry.id   AF-A0A7X2MH48-F1
#
_cell.length_a   1.000
_cell.length_b   1.000
_cell.length_c   1.000
_cell.angle_alpha   90.00
_cell.angle_beta   90.00
_cell.angle_gamma   90.00
#
_symmetry.space_group_name_H-M   'P 1'
#
loop_
_entity.id
_entity.type
_entity.pdbx_description
1 polymer ?
#
loop_
_entity_poly.entity_id
_entity_poly.type
_entity_poly.pdbx_seq_one_letter_code
_entity_poly.pdbx_strand_id
1 'polypeptide(L)'
;YLITTTILERGVTFPEIDLLVLGADNSVFSTSALVQIAGRVGRSVSRPDGDVIFICDRYTRKVKDAQKQIEFLNKKAKKLREGIS
;
A
#
# COMPACT_ATOMS: atom_id res chain seq x y z
N TYR A 1 3.71 -0.03 -14.43
CA TYR A 1 2.57 0.52 -13.67
C TYR A 1 1.36 -0.36 -13.88
N LEU A 2 0.75 -0.85 -12.79
CA LEU A 2 -0.53 -1.56 -12.84
C LEU A 2 -1.63 -0.58 -12.44
N ILE A 3 -2.57 -0.31 -13.36
CA ILE A 3 -3.71 0.58 -13.13
C ILE A 3 -4.92 -0.30 -12.84
N THR A 4 -5.48 -0.21 -11.62
CA THR A 4 -6.67 -0.98 -11.25
C THR A 4 -7.77 -0.08 -10.70
N THR A 5 -9.01 -0.41 -11.04
CA THR A 5 -10.22 0.25 -10.55
C THR A 5 -10.87 -0.49 -9.37
N THR A 6 -10.35 -1.67 -8.99
CA THR A 6 -10.85 -2.51 -7.87
C THR A 6 -9.74 -3.39 -7.26
N ILE A 7 -10.05 -4.07 -6.15
CA ILE A 7 -9.17 -5.04 -5.47
C ILE A 7 -8.78 -6.15 -6.46
N LEU A 8 -7.48 -6.37 -6.64
CA LEU A 8 -6.95 -7.43 -7.49
C LEU A 8 -7.39 -8.81 -7.00
N GLU A 9 -7.79 -9.66 -7.95
CA GLU A 9 -8.19 -11.03 -7.72
C GLU A 9 -7.10 -11.81 -6.96
N ARG A 10 -7.49 -12.68 -6.03
CA ARG A 10 -6.55 -13.52 -5.27
C ARG A 10 -5.78 -14.43 -6.24
N GLY A 11 -4.48 -14.21 -6.38
CA GLY A 11 -3.59 -15.14 -7.10
C GLY A 11 -2.53 -14.48 -7.98
N VAL A 12 -2.68 -13.20 -8.30
CA VAL A 12 -1.71 -12.49 -9.16
C VAL A 12 -0.61 -11.85 -8.33
N THR A 13 0.60 -12.43 -8.38
CA THR A 13 1.82 -11.82 -7.86
C THR A 13 2.60 -11.31 -9.06
N PHE A 14 2.50 -10.01 -9.34
CA PHE A 14 3.35 -9.39 -10.34
C PHE A 14 4.69 -9.04 -9.68
N PRO A 15 5.82 -9.52 -10.21
CA PRO A 15 7.12 -9.05 -9.76
C PRO A 15 7.22 -7.54 -9.98
N GLU A 16 7.79 -6.83 -9.00
CA GLU A 16 8.35 -5.48 -9.21
C GLU A 16 7.34 -4.37 -9.59
N ILE A 17 6.12 -4.38 -9.03
CA ILE A 17 5.11 -3.36 -9.33
C ILE A 17 5.00 -2.26 -8.27
N ASP A 18 4.91 -1.00 -8.74
CA ASP A 18 4.32 0.11 -8.00
C ASP A 18 2.78 0.04 -8.09
N LEU A 19 2.10 0.50 -7.06
CA LEU A 19 0.65 0.31 -6.87
C LEU A 19 -0.13 1.63 -6.92
N LEU A 20 -1.22 1.62 -7.67
CA LEU A 20 -2.17 2.74 -7.77
C LEU A 20 -3.57 2.27 -7.34
N VAL A 21 -4.21 2.98 -6.42
CA VAL A 21 -5.63 2.78 -6.07
C VAL A 21 -6.42 3.98 -6.56
N LEU A 22 -7.27 3.78 -7.55
CA LEU A 22 -8.22 4.77 -8.04
C LEU A 22 -9.47 4.80 -7.14
N GLY A 23 -9.89 6.01 -6.73
CA GLY A 23 -11.08 6.19 -5.89
C GLY A 23 -10.90 5.63 -4.48
N ALA A 24 -9.70 5.77 -3.89
CA ALA A 24 -9.41 5.24 -2.54
C ALA A 24 -10.30 5.87 -1.43
N ASP A 25 -10.96 6.97 -1.74
CA ASP A 25 -11.97 7.63 -0.91
C ASP A 25 -13.39 7.06 -1.05
N ASN A 26 -13.64 6.13 -1.99
CA ASN A 26 -14.92 5.45 -2.14
C ASN A 26 -15.23 4.53 -0.95
N SER A 27 -16.48 4.50 -0.48
CA SER A 27 -16.96 3.71 0.66
C SER A 27 -16.67 2.21 0.57
N VAL A 28 -16.45 1.67 -0.64
CA VAL A 28 -16.01 0.27 -0.84
C VAL A 28 -14.66 -0.04 -0.17
N PHE A 29 -13.81 0.97 0.03
CA PHE A 29 -12.54 0.81 0.72
C PHE A 29 -12.64 1.22 2.19
N SER A 30 -12.18 0.33 3.06
CA SER A 30 -11.89 0.63 4.46
C SER A 30 -10.40 1.00 4.63
N THR A 31 -10.06 1.62 5.77
CA THR A 31 -8.66 1.87 6.16
C THR A 31 -7.84 0.58 6.11
N SER A 32 -8.35 -0.51 6.68
CA SER A 32 -7.65 -1.79 6.71
C SER A 32 -7.47 -2.39 5.32
N ALA A 33 -8.45 -2.25 4.42
CA ALA A 33 -8.33 -2.69 3.03
C ALA A 33 -7.19 -1.94 2.31
N LEU A 34 -7.12 -0.61 2.45
CA LEU A 34 -6.05 0.20 1.86
C LEU A 34 -4.66 -0.20 2.38
N VAL A 35 -4.53 -0.46 3.68
CA VAL A 35 -3.27 -0.94 4.28
C VAL A 35 -2.87 -2.31 3.74
N GLN A 36 -3.82 -3.24 3.59
CA GLN A 36 -3.55 -4.57 3.04
C GLN A 36 -3.15 -4.55 1.57
N ILE A 37 -3.77 -3.66 0.78
CA ILE A 37 -3.40 -3.42 -0.62
C ILE A 37 -1.97 -2.89 -0.69
N ALA A 38 -1.63 -1.86 0.12
CA ALA A 38 -0.28 -1.31 0.17
C ALA A 38 0.79 -2.34 0.54
N GLY A 39 0.48 -3.27 1.45
CA GLY A 39 1.38 -4.37 1.86
C GLY A 39 1.68 -5.43 0.79
N ARG A 40 1.16 -5.26 -0.44
CA ARG A 40 1.52 -6.09 -1.60
C ARG A 40 2.75 -5.57 -2.34
N VAL A 41 3.15 -4.32 -2.10
CA VAL A 41 4.35 -3.69 -2.68
C VAL A 41 5.59 -4.05 -1.87
N GLY A 42 6.77 -4.04 -2.49
CA GLY A 42 8.06 -4.22 -1.79
C GLY A 42 8.31 -5.64 -1.27
N ARG A 43 7.62 -6.65 -1.81
CA ARG A 43 7.76 -8.05 -1.37
C ARG A 43 8.96 -8.79 -1.96
N SER A 44 9.59 -8.23 -2.99
CA SER A 44 10.79 -8.84 -3.56
C SER A 44 12.01 -8.50 -2.72
N VAL A 45 12.87 -9.50 -2.45
CA VAL A 45 14.17 -9.25 -1.82
C VAL A 45 15.05 -8.35 -2.70
N SER A 46 14.93 -8.47 -4.04
CA SER A 46 15.66 -7.63 -4.99
C SER A 46 15.16 -6.18 -5.05
N ARG A 47 13.91 -5.94 -4.65
CA ARG A 47 13.28 -4.60 -4.61
C ARG A 47 12.35 -4.52 -3.39
N PRO A 48 12.91 -4.24 -2.19
CA PRO A 48 12.16 -4.25 -0.93
C PRO A 48 11.24 -3.04 -0.76
N ASP A 49 11.30 -2.10 -1.70
CA ASP A 49 10.56 -0.84 -1.70
C ASP A 49 9.70 -0.71 -2.97
N GLY A 50 8.75 0.22 -2.94
CA GLY A 50 7.96 0.60 -4.10
C GLY A 50 6.89 1.63 -3.74
N ASP A 51 6.34 2.27 -4.76
CA ASP A 51 5.40 3.36 -4.56
C ASP A 51 3.96 2.85 -4.38
N VAL A 52 3.23 3.51 -3.48
CA VAL A 52 1.79 3.32 -3.28
C VAL A 52 1.11 4.68 -3.44
N ILE A 53 0.28 4.80 -4.46
CA ILE A 53 -0.42 6.04 -4.80
C ILE A 53 -1.92 5.82 -4.61
N PHE A 54 -2.54 6.65 -3.77
CA PHE A 54 -3.98 6.70 -3.57
C PHE A 54 -4.55 7.91 -4.30
N ILE A 55 -5.31 7.69 -5.36
CA ILE A 55 -6.05 8.73 -6.07
C ILE A 55 -7.43 8.85 -5.44
N CYS A 56 -7.78 10.07 -5.02
CA CYS A 56 -9.04 10.37 -4.33
C CYS A 56 -9.64 11.67 -4.89
N ASP A 57 -10.96 11.77 -4.93
CA ASP A 57 -11.64 13.06 -5.12
C ASP A 57 -11.57 13.88 -3.82
N ARG A 58 -11.71 13.22 -2.66
CA ARG A 58 -11.55 13.84 -1.34
C ARG A 58 -10.54 13.10 -0.47
N TYR A 59 -9.71 13.86 0.23
CA TYR A 59 -8.77 13.29 1.18
C TYR A 59 -9.45 12.94 2.51
N THR A 60 -10.17 11.81 2.50
CA THR A 60 -11.01 11.31 3.60
C THR A 60 -10.20 10.81 4.78
N ARG A 61 -10.84 10.71 5.96
CA ARG A 61 -10.22 10.22 7.19
C ARG A 61 -9.64 8.81 7.05
N LYS A 62 -10.33 7.91 6.34
CA LYS A 62 -9.83 6.54 6.10
C LYS A 62 -8.53 6.50 5.29
N VAL A 63 -8.38 7.37 4.28
CA VAL A 63 -7.16 7.46 3.47
C VAL A 63 -6.02 8.01 4.33
N LYS A 64 -6.30 9.06 5.11
CA LYS A 64 -5.34 9.62 6.09
C LYS A 64 -4.87 8.59 7.10
N ASP A 65 -5.80 7.85 7.69
CA ASP A 65 -5.50 6.84 8.71
C ASP A 65 -4.71 5.67 8.10
N ALA A 66 -5.02 5.28 6.86
CA ALA A 66 -4.27 4.25 6.14
C ALA A 66 -2.83 4.68 5.88
N GLN A 67 -2.61 5.91 5.38
CA GLN A 67 -1.26 6.45 5.16
C GLN A 67 -0.45 6.49 6.46
N LYS A 68 -1.03 7.00 7.55
CA LYS A 68 -0.37 7.01 8.87
C LYS A 68 0.04 5.61 9.33
N GLN A 69 -0.84 4.63 9.14
CA GLN A 69 -0.57 3.25 9.53
C GLN A 69 0.53 2.61 8.67
N ILE A 70 0.53 2.86 7.36
CA ILE A 70 1.58 2.39 6.44
C ILE A 70 2.93 3.01 6.84
N GLU A 71 2.99 4.33 7.04
CA GLU A 71 4.22 5.01 7.46
C GLU A 71 4.75 4.50 8.80
N PHE A 72 3.86 4.25 9.76
CA PHE A 72 4.23 3.68 11.05
C PHE A 72 4.85 2.29 10.89
N LEU A 73 4.24 1.42 10.09
CA LEU A 73 4.74 0.06 9.82
C LEU A 73 6.08 0.09 9.08
N ASN A 74 6.23 0.98 8.10
CA ASN A 74 7.50 1.17 7.37
C ASN A 74 8.62 1.65 8.30
N LYS A 75 8.33 2.61 9.20
CA LYS A 75 9.29 3.05 10.22
C LYS A 75 9.68 1.92 11.17
N LYS A 76 8.71 1.10 11.61
CA LYS A 76 8.98 -0.07 12.47
C LYS A 76 9.84 -1.10 11.75
N ALA A 77 9.53 -1.41 10.48
CA ALA A 77 10.30 -2.34 9.67
C ALA A 77 11.74 -1.86 9.45
N LYS A 78 11.95 -0.57 9.20
CA LYS A 78 13.29 0.03 9.08
C LYS A 78 14.10 -0.12 10.36
N LYS A 79 13.53 0.22 11.53
CA LYS A 79 14.19 0.05 12.82
C LYS A 79 14.55 -1.41 13.11
N LEU A 80 13.67 -2.34 12.76
CA LEU A 80 13.94 -3.78 12.91
C LEU A 80 15.11 -4.23 12.02
N ARG A 81 15.21 -3.73 10.79
CA ARG A 81 16.37 -4.01 9.92
C ARG A 81 17.68 -3.43 10.46
N GLU A 82 17.65 -2.20 10.97
CA GLU A 82 18.82 -1.49 11.50
C GLU A 82 19.32 -2.08 12.82
N GLY A 83 18.42 -2.53 13.70
CA GLY A 83 18.79 -3.17 14.97
C GLY A 83 19.22 -4.64 14.85
N ILE A 84 19.21 -5.20 13.64
CA ILE A 84 19.71 -6.54 13.31
C ILE A 84 21.11 -6.47 12.65
N SER A 85 21.65 -5.25 12.42
CA SER A 85 23.03 -5.04 11.94
C SER A 85 24.04 -4.91 13.07
#